data_AF-A0A849ZMI9-F1
#
_entry.id   AF-A0A849ZMI9-F1
#
_cell.length_a   1.000
_cell.length_b   1.000
_cell.length_c   1.000
_cell.angle_alpha   90.00
_cell.angle_beta   90.00
_cell.angle_gamma   90.00
#
_symmetry.space_group_name_H-M   'P 1'
#
loop_
_entity.id
_entity.type
_entity.pdbx_description
1 polymer ?
#
loop_
_entity_poly.entity_id
_entity_poly.type
_entity_poly.pdbx_seq_one_letter_code
_entity_poly.pdbx_strand_id
1 'polypeptide(L)' 'RDANRARARFAALIGPDEIAAGEVQLKDLSGGEQRRVACAGVPEAVIAQAR' A
#
# COMPACT_ATOMS: atom_id res chain seq x y z
N ARG A 1 -4.55 -12.67 -4.16
CA ARG A 1 -5.98 -12.60 -4.56
C ARG A 1 -6.90 -12.38 -3.34
N ASP A 2 -6.35 -12.16 -2.14
CA ASP A 2 -7.11 -12.20 -0.88
C ASP A 2 -7.63 -10.85 -0.36
N ALA A 3 -7.06 -9.72 -0.81
CA ALA A 3 -7.47 -8.39 -0.32
C ALA A 3 -8.94 -8.03 -0.67
N ASN A 4 -9.47 -8.54 -1.79
CA ASN A 4 -10.87 -8.35 -2.17
C ASN A 4 -11.86 -9.03 -1.20
N ARG A 5 -11.43 -10.08 -0.49
CA ARG A 5 -12.30 -10.84 0.42
C ARG A 5 -12.50 -10.13 1.77
N ALA A 6 -11.58 -9.24 2.14
CA ALA A 6 -11.59 -8.53 3.40
C ALA A 6 -12.28 -7.15 3.34
N ARG A 7 -12.84 -6.74 2.18
CA ARG A 7 -13.21 -5.34 1.89
C ARG A 7 -12.07 -4.36 2.25
N ALA A 8 -10.83 -4.79 2.06
CA ALA A 8 -9.68 -3.93 2.31
C ALA A 8 -9.69 -2.81 1.27
N ARG A 9 -9.60 -1.56 1.73
CA ARG A 9 -9.54 -0.38 0.86
C ARG A 9 -8.16 -0.20 0.24
N PHE A 10 -7.13 -0.76 0.88
CA PHE A 10 -5.74 -0.70 0.47
C PHE A 10 -5.05 -2.07 0.53
N ALA A 11 -4.03 -2.28 -0.29
CA ALA A 11 -3.11 -3.40 -0.24
C ALA A 11 -1.67 -2.91 -0.22
N ALA A 12 -0.89 -3.38 0.74
CA ALA A 12 0.55 -3.18 0.78
C ALA A 12 1.25 -4.39 0.14
N LEU A 13 2.04 -4.16 -0.90
CA LEU A 13 2.84 -5.18 -1.59
C LEU A 13 4.30 -5.00 -1.16
N ILE A 14 4.82 -6.01 -0.47
CA ILE A 14 6.19 -6.06 0.03
C ILE A 14 6.87 -7.26 -0.63
N GLY A 15 7.75 -6.98 -1.60
CA GLY A 15 8.66 -7.95 -2.20
C GLY A 15 10.09 -7.81 -1.65
N PRO A 16 11.01 -8.69 -2.08
CA PRO A 16 12.41 -8.63 -1.66
C PRO A 16 13.10 -7.31 -2.06
N ASP A 17 12.76 -6.74 -3.22
CA ASP A 17 13.27 -5.43 -3.66
C ASP A 17 12.77 -4.28 -2.79
N GLU A 18 11.48 -4.31 -2.41
CA GLU A 18 10.89 -3.33 -1.51
C GLU A 18 11.54 -3.35 -0.11
N ILE A 19 11.84 -4.55 0.41
CA ILE A 19 12.56 -4.72 1.67
C ILE A 19 13.98 -4.15 1.56
N ALA A 20 14.69 -4.43 0.47
CA ALA A 20 16.04 -3.91 0.24
C ALA A 20 16.06 -2.37 0.10
N ALA A 21 15.00 -1.80 -0.47
CA ALA A 21 14.85 -0.35 -0.63
C ALA A 21 14.28 0.36 0.60
N GLY A 22 13.73 -0.36 1.59
CA GLY A 22 13.00 0.24 2.71
C GLY A 22 11.68 0.88 2.29
N GLU A 23 11.10 0.42 1.19
CA GLU A 23 9.87 0.93 0.60
C GLU A 23 8.79 -0.14 0.59
N VAL A 24 7.57 0.25 0.26
CA VAL A 24 6.44 -0.63 0.00
C VAL A 24 5.62 -0.06 -1.15
N GLN A 25 4.98 -0.95 -1.93
CA GLN A 25 3.98 -0.50 -2.88
C GLN A 25 2.59 -0.52 -2.24
N LEU A 26 2.03 0.67 -2.04
CA LEU A 26 0.67 0.84 -1.57
C LEU A 26 -0.27 0.95 -2.78
N LYS A 27 -1.22 0.04 -2.84
CA LYS A 27 -2.27 -0.01 -3.87
C LYS A 27 -3.61 0.33 -3.25
N ASP A 28 -4.27 1.33 -3.80
CA ASP A 28 -5.68 1.63 -3.55
C ASP A 28 -6.55 0.64 -4.35
N LEU A 29 -7.41 -0.08 -3.65
CA LEU A 29 -8.30 -1.08 -4.25
C LEU A 29 -9.65 -0.51 -4.69
N SER A 30 -9.95 0.74 -4.33
CA SER A 30 -11.15 1.49 -4.74
C SER A 30 -10.91 2.32 -6.01
N GLY A 31 -9.75 2.97 -6.11
CA GLY A 31 -9.36 3.81 -7.25
C GLY A 31 -8.42 3.14 -8.25
N GLY A 32 -7.78 2.03 -7.87
CA GLY A 32 -6.84 1.30 -8.72
C GLY A 32 -5.44 1.92 -8.81
N GLU A 33 -5.19 3.05 -8.13
CA GLU A 33 -3.89 3.70 -8.09
C GLU A 33 -2.89 2.93 -7.23
N GLN A 34 -1.64 2.88 -7.67
CA GLN A 34 -0.54 2.22 -6.96
C GLN A 34 0.67 3.15 -6.92
N ARG A 35 1.28 3.27 -5.74
CA ARG A 35 2.48 4.10 -5.55
C ARG A 35 3.47 3.46 -4.59
N ARG A 36 4.74 3.84 -4.74
CA ARG A 36 5.79 3.54 -3.76
C ARG A 36 5.73 4.51 -2.60
N VAL A 37 5.95 4.00 -1.40
CA VAL A 37 5.99 4.75 -0.16
C VAL A 37 7.09 4.17 0.71
N ALA A 38 7.86 5.01 1.39
CA ALA A 38 8.79 4.53 2.41
C ALA A 38 8.01 3.78 3.50
N CYS A 39 8.56 2.67 4.01
CA CYS A 39 7.91 1.86 5.05
C CYS A 39 7.52 2.70 6.29
N ALA A 40 8.34 3.69 6.63
CA ALA A 40 8.08 4.59 7.76
C ALA A 40 6.88 5.54 7.53
N GLY A 41 6.54 5.86 6.28
CA GLY A 41 5.49 6.82 5.92
C GLY A 41 4.19 6.18 5.43
N VAL A 42 4.05 4.86 5.59
CA VAL A 42 2.84 4.13 5.18
C VAL A 42 1.59 4.60 5.94
N PRO A 43 1.61 4.79 7.28
CA PRO A 43 0.44 5.26 8.01
C PRO A 43 -0.08 6.60 7.47
N GLU A 44 0.82 7.56 7.26
CA GLU A 44 0.51 8.89 6.76
C GLU A 44 -0.06 8.84 5.34
N ALA A 45 0.51 8.01 4.46
CA ALA A 45 0.01 7.83 3.10
C ALA A 45 -1.40 7.23 3.07
N VAL A 46 -1.67 6.25 3.93
CA VAL A 46 -3.01 5.64 4.05
C VAL A 46 -4.01 6.67 4.60
N ILE A 47 -3.65 7.43 5.62
CA ILE A 47 -4.51 8.48 6.20
C ILE A 47 -4.81 9.57 5.17
N ALA A 48 -3.82 9.98 4.37
CA ALA A 48 -3.99 10.99 3.33
C ALA A 48 -4.96 10.55 2.22
N GLN A 49 -4.96 9.27 1.83
CA GLN A 49 -5.89 8.70 0.83
C GLN A 49 -7.27 8.33 1.39
N ALA A 50 -7.39 8.17 2.71
CA ALA A 50 -8.65 7.82 3.34
C ALA A 50 -9.62 9.02 3.49
N ARG A 51 -9.10 10.25 3.41
CA ARG A 51 -9.86 11.52 3.43
C ARG A 51 -10.52 11.80 2.10
#